data_AF-A0A1Q8BLX9-F1
#
_entry.id   AF-A0A1Q8BLX9-F1
#
_cell.length_a   1.000
_cell.length_b   1.000
_cell.length_c   1.000
_cell.angle_alpha   90.00
_cell.angle_beta   90.00
_cell.angle_gamma   90.00
#
_symmetry.space_group_name_H-M   'P 1'
#
loop_
_entity.id
_entity.type
_entity.pdbx_description
1 polymer ?
#
loop_
_entity_poly.entity_id
_entity_poly.type
_entity_poly.pdbx_seq_one_letter_code
_entity_poly.pdbx_strand_id
1 'polypeptide(L)'
;MYGKTGVEFPQRIVCLTAETAEIAFMLGAGERVVGVPGTARRPEAVRERARVGGFTTFRTDKILALQPDLVLAFSDLQREIVGELIGAGIDVLCTNQRAFDEVLRAILVIGGALGLEPAARALVDDMRDEVKQIREYSAGWPDRPRVYFEEWMDPLIAGIRWVSELIEIAGGQDVFAELRERGQAKDRIV
;
A
#
# COMPACT_ATOMS: atom_id res chain seq x y z
N MET A 1 9.27 -29.80 -31.19
CA MET A 1 9.39 -29.50 -29.75
C MET A 1 8.92 -28.07 -29.52
N TYR A 2 7.62 -27.84 -29.37
CA TYR A 2 7.10 -26.56 -28.88
C TYR A 2 6.87 -26.75 -27.38
N GLY A 3 7.87 -26.38 -26.59
CA GLY A 3 7.73 -26.35 -25.14
C GLY A 3 6.62 -25.38 -24.78
N LYS A 4 5.69 -25.82 -23.93
CA LYS A 4 4.81 -24.91 -23.23
C LYS A 4 5.69 -24.08 -22.29
N THR A 5 6.22 -22.96 -22.76
CA THR A 5 6.74 -21.92 -21.87
C THR A 5 5.51 -21.33 -21.18
N GLY A 6 5.20 -21.85 -19.99
CA GLY A 6 4.21 -21.22 -19.12
C GLY A 6 4.66 -19.81 -18.82
N VAL A 7 3.73 -18.86 -18.84
CA VAL A 7 3.98 -17.53 -18.30
C VAL A 7 4.04 -17.71 -16.78
N GLU A 8 5.22 -17.53 -16.19
CA GLU A 8 5.42 -17.64 -14.74
C GLU A 8 5.20 -16.28 -14.07
N PHE A 9 4.48 -16.28 -12.95
CA PHE A 9 4.32 -15.09 -12.12
C PHE A 9 5.59 -14.80 -11.31
N PRO A 10 5.80 -13.55 -10.87
CA PRO A 10 6.96 -13.16 -10.06
C PRO A 10 7.17 -14.04 -8.81
N GLN A 11 8.42 -14.43 -8.58
CA GLN A 11 8.87 -15.32 -7.50
C GLN A 11 9.85 -14.65 -6.53
N ARG A 12 10.47 -13.53 -6.90
CA ARG A 12 11.43 -12.78 -6.09
C ARG A 12 11.02 -11.31 -6.01
N ILE A 13 10.18 -11.02 -5.02
CA ILE A 13 9.53 -9.73 -4.87
C ILE A 13 10.29 -8.88 -3.84
N VAL A 14 10.60 -7.64 -4.20
CA VAL A 14 11.03 -6.62 -3.23
C VAL A 14 9.90 -5.62 -3.02
N CYS A 15 9.52 -5.40 -1.76
CA CYS A 15 8.57 -4.36 -1.38
C CYS A 15 9.34 -3.13 -0.91
N LEU A 16 8.98 -1.95 -1.44
CA LEU A 16 9.58 -0.67 -1.01
C LEU A 16 8.85 -0.05 0.16
N THR A 17 7.65 -0.51 0.49
CA THR A 17 6.80 0.08 1.52
C THR A 17 6.18 -1.00 2.41
N ALA A 18 5.69 -0.58 3.59
CA ALA A 18 5.16 -1.52 4.57
C ALA A 18 3.83 -2.12 4.07
N GLU A 19 2.98 -1.31 3.45
CA GLU A 19 1.69 -1.77 2.96
C GLU A 19 1.80 -2.67 1.73
N THR A 20 2.75 -2.48 0.80
CA THR A 20 2.94 -3.46 -0.29
C THR A 20 3.42 -4.80 0.25
N ALA A 21 4.23 -4.80 1.32
CA ALA A 21 4.64 -6.03 2.00
C ALA A 21 3.43 -6.69 2.69
N GLU A 22 2.63 -5.94 3.44
CA GLU A 22 1.41 -6.47 4.09
C GLU A 22 0.47 -7.08 3.05
N ILE A 23 0.19 -6.39 1.93
CA ILE A 23 -0.64 -6.93 0.84
C ILE A 23 -0.04 -8.24 0.30
N ALA A 24 1.25 -8.27 -0.07
CA ALA A 24 1.87 -9.48 -0.61
C ALA A 24 1.74 -10.68 0.35
N PHE A 25 1.94 -10.45 1.66
CA PHE A 25 1.77 -11.51 2.66
C PHE A 25 0.30 -11.94 2.81
N MET A 26 -0.65 -11.01 2.88
CA MET A 26 -2.08 -11.32 3.01
C MET A 26 -2.61 -12.10 1.80
N LEU A 27 -2.05 -11.87 0.61
CA LEU A 27 -2.40 -12.61 -0.60
C LEU A 27 -1.76 -14.00 -0.68
N GLY A 28 -0.83 -14.34 0.23
CA GLY A 28 -0.12 -15.61 0.24
C GLY A 28 1.19 -15.62 -0.58
N ALA A 29 1.70 -14.46 -1.00
CA ALA A 29 3.00 -14.33 -1.66
C ALA A 29 4.16 -14.08 -0.68
N GLY A 30 3.95 -14.22 0.63
CA GLY A 30 4.96 -13.91 1.66
C GLY A 30 6.32 -14.59 1.45
N GLU A 31 6.33 -15.85 0.99
CA GLU A 31 7.56 -16.60 0.69
C GLU A 31 8.32 -16.09 -0.55
N ARG A 32 7.62 -15.39 -1.45
CA ARG A 32 8.22 -14.74 -2.62
C ARG A 32 8.84 -13.40 -2.28
N VAL A 33 8.52 -12.82 -1.12
CA VAL A 33 9.06 -11.53 -0.68
C VAL A 33 10.48 -11.71 -0.14
N VAL A 34 11.48 -11.21 -0.85
CA VAL A 34 12.91 -11.32 -0.50
C VAL A 34 13.48 -10.06 0.15
N GLY A 35 12.80 -8.92 0.00
CA GLY A 35 13.23 -7.64 0.59
C GLY A 35 12.06 -6.73 0.97
N VAL A 36 12.22 -5.98 2.05
CA VAL A 36 11.21 -5.09 2.63
C VAL A 36 11.86 -3.79 3.14
N PRO A 37 11.11 -2.68 3.32
CA PRO A 37 11.69 -1.50 3.94
C PRO A 37 11.96 -1.74 5.43
N GLY A 38 12.81 -0.91 6.00
CA GLY A 38 13.13 -0.86 7.43
C GLY A 38 11.94 -0.45 8.30
N THR A 39 10.85 0.05 7.72
CA THR A 39 9.59 0.41 8.39
C THR A 39 8.59 -0.76 8.47
N ALA A 40 8.75 -1.82 7.66
CA ALA A 40 7.83 -2.95 7.67
C ALA A 40 7.92 -3.73 8.99
N ARG A 41 6.77 -3.95 9.65
CA ARG A 41 6.65 -4.65 10.94
C ARG A 41 5.67 -5.82 10.93
N ARG A 42 4.71 -5.83 9.99
CA ARG A 42 3.63 -6.81 9.92
C ARG A 42 3.58 -7.50 8.54
N PRO A 43 3.13 -8.76 8.48
CA PRO A 43 3.04 -9.69 9.62
C PRO A 43 4.43 -9.93 10.23
N GLU A 44 4.53 -10.56 11.40
CA GLU A 44 5.82 -10.74 12.11
C GLU A 44 6.90 -11.39 11.23
N ALA A 45 6.51 -12.28 10.31
CA ALA A 45 7.38 -12.92 9.33
C ALA A 45 8.20 -11.95 8.45
N VAL A 46 7.78 -10.68 8.27
CA VAL A 46 8.60 -9.67 7.55
C VAL A 46 9.92 -9.36 8.25
N ARG A 47 10.07 -9.73 9.53
CA ARG A 47 11.31 -9.56 10.29
C ARG A 47 12.47 -10.38 9.73
N GLU A 48 12.17 -11.50 9.08
CA GLU A 48 13.15 -12.41 8.48
C GLU A 48 13.63 -11.95 7.10
N ARG A 49 12.98 -10.95 6.49
CA ARG A 49 13.31 -10.48 5.14
C ARG A 49 14.41 -9.42 5.16
N ALA A 50 15.19 -9.38 4.08
CA ALA A 50 16.29 -8.43 3.95
C ALA A 50 15.78 -6.97 3.95
N ARG A 51 16.53 -6.06 4.57
CA ARG A 51 16.18 -4.64 4.62
C ARG A 51 16.84 -3.87 3.47
N VAL A 52 16.00 -3.32 2.60
CA VAL A 52 16.45 -2.66 1.36
C VAL A 52 16.42 -1.13 1.41
N GLY A 53 15.85 -0.55 2.45
CA GLY A 53 15.71 0.89 2.58
C GLY A 53 15.03 1.31 3.88
N GLY A 54 14.73 2.60 3.98
CA GLY A 54 13.94 3.23 5.04
C GLY A 54 12.61 3.72 4.49
N PHE A 55 12.17 4.91 4.92
CA PHE A 55 10.94 5.54 4.43
C PHE A 55 11.14 6.25 3.08
N THR A 56 12.17 7.09 2.98
CA THR A 56 12.53 7.84 1.75
C THR A 56 13.86 7.42 1.13
N THR A 57 14.69 6.68 1.87
CA THR A 57 16.03 6.31 1.41
C THR A 57 16.10 4.83 1.07
N PHE A 58 16.35 4.48 -0.19
CA PHE A 58 16.57 3.10 -0.63
C PHE A 58 18.03 2.87 -1.01
N ARG A 59 18.42 1.60 -1.09
CA ARG A 59 19.78 1.18 -1.47
C ARG A 59 19.67 0.30 -2.71
N THR A 60 19.80 0.91 -3.88
CA THR A 60 19.60 0.28 -5.19
C THR A 60 20.52 -0.94 -5.35
N ASP A 61 21.78 -0.82 -4.93
CA ASP A 61 22.75 -1.93 -4.86
C ASP A 61 22.24 -3.14 -4.05
N LYS A 62 21.63 -2.89 -2.89
CA LYS A 62 21.05 -3.95 -2.06
C LYS A 62 19.82 -4.57 -2.69
N ILE A 63 18.97 -3.76 -3.34
CA ILE A 63 17.80 -4.26 -4.05
C ILE A 63 18.25 -5.19 -5.19
N LEU A 64 19.19 -4.74 -6.02
CA LEU A 64 19.71 -5.52 -7.15
C LEU A 64 20.43 -6.80 -6.70
N ALA A 65 21.13 -6.77 -5.57
CA ALA A 65 21.78 -7.96 -5.01
C ALA A 65 20.78 -9.06 -4.60
N LEU A 66 19.51 -8.71 -4.34
CA LEU A 66 18.44 -9.68 -4.09
C LEU A 66 17.88 -10.28 -5.37
N GLN A 67 18.31 -9.84 -6.56
CA GLN A 67 17.85 -10.33 -7.86
C GLN A 67 16.32 -10.42 -7.94
N PRO A 68 15.59 -9.31 -7.70
CA PRO A 68 14.15 -9.32 -7.79
C PRO A 68 13.70 -9.46 -9.25
N ASP A 69 12.59 -10.16 -9.45
CA ASP A 69 11.85 -10.19 -10.72
C ASP A 69 10.63 -9.25 -10.69
N LEU A 70 10.26 -8.73 -9.53
CA LEU A 70 9.30 -7.63 -9.38
C LEU A 70 9.64 -6.77 -8.17
N VAL A 71 9.50 -5.46 -8.33
CA VAL A 71 9.47 -4.52 -7.22
C VAL A 71 8.06 -3.95 -7.05
N LEU A 72 7.51 -4.06 -5.85
CA LEU A 72 6.26 -3.41 -5.46
C LEU A 72 6.57 -2.09 -4.76
N ALA A 73 6.00 -1.00 -5.25
CA ALA A 73 6.16 0.33 -4.69
C ALA A 73 4.81 1.01 -4.48
N PHE A 74 4.76 1.89 -3.48
CA PHE A 74 3.65 2.82 -3.32
C PHE A 74 4.17 4.18 -2.88
N SER A 75 4.26 5.00 -3.92
CA SER A 75 3.70 6.33 -4.07
C SER A 75 4.70 7.21 -4.82
N ASP A 76 4.28 8.43 -5.12
CA ASP A 76 5.13 9.49 -5.64
C ASP A 76 6.41 9.73 -4.81
N LEU A 77 6.41 9.38 -3.52
CA LEU A 77 7.61 9.42 -2.67
C LEU A 77 8.73 8.49 -3.17
N GLN A 78 8.38 7.41 -3.87
CA GLN A 78 9.33 6.44 -4.42
C GLN A 78 9.68 6.73 -5.89
N ARG A 79 9.23 7.86 -6.48
CA ARG A 79 9.40 8.12 -7.92
C ARG A 79 10.85 7.99 -8.41
N GLU A 80 11.81 8.46 -7.59
CA GLU A 80 13.23 8.50 -7.97
C GLU A 80 13.82 7.08 -8.00
N ILE A 81 13.63 6.31 -6.93
CA ILE A 81 14.09 4.90 -6.87
C ILE A 81 13.37 4.01 -7.89
N VAL A 82 12.08 4.25 -8.16
CA VAL A 82 11.34 3.54 -9.21
C VAL A 82 11.98 3.78 -10.57
N GLY A 83 12.33 5.04 -10.89
CA GLY A 83 13.03 5.38 -12.13
C GLY A 83 14.41 4.71 -12.26
N GLU A 84 15.18 4.69 -11.16
CA GLU A 84 16.48 3.99 -11.12
C GLU A 84 16.35 2.48 -11.38
N LEU A 85 15.38 1.83 -10.74
CA LEU A 85 15.16 0.38 -10.86
C LEU A 85 14.69 -0.01 -12.27
N ILE A 86 13.79 0.77 -12.87
CA ILE A 86 13.40 0.59 -14.27
C ILE A 86 14.60 0.78 -15.19
N GLY A 87 15.43 1.80 -14.95
CA GLY A 87 16.68 2.03 -15.69
C GLY A 87 17.69 0.89 -15.57
N ALA A 88 17.65 0.15 -14.46
CA ALA A 88 18.44 -1.07 -14.23
C ALA A 88 17.79 -2.35 -14.80
N GLY A 89 16.64 -2.23 -15.49
CA GLY A 89 15.95 -3.36 -16.14
C GLY A 89 15.09 -4.21 -15.20
N ILE A 90 14.69 -3.68 -14.03
CA ILE A 90 13.81 -4.36 -13.09
C ILE A 90 12.35 -3.96 -13.36
N ASP A 91 11.45 -4.93 -13.41
CA ASP A 91 10.02 -4.67 -13.47
C ASP A 91 9.53 -4.06 -12.14
N VAL A 92 8.80 -2.95 -12.24
CA VAL A 92 8.27 -2.23 -11.08
C VAL A 92 6.78 -2.02 -11.23
N LEU A 93 6.01 -2.46 -10.25
CA LEU A 93 4.60 -2.11 -10.08
C LEU A 93 4.49 -1.04 -9.00
N CYS A 94 4.20 0.19 -9.42
CA CYS A 94 3.99 1.32 -8.52
C CYS A 94 2.53 1.74 -8.52
N THR A 95 1.88 1.73 -7.34
CA THR A 95 0.53 2.28 -7.14
C THR A 95 0.59 3.64 -6.47
N ASN A 96 -0.52 4.38 -6.49
CA ASN A 96 -0.57 5.73 -5.92
C ASN A 96 -1.96 6.09 -5.36
N GLN A 97 -2.57 5.15 -4.64
CA GLN A 97 -3.88 5.30 -4.02
C GLN A 97 -3.93 6.45 -3.00
N ARG A 98 -5.05 7.19 -3.03
CA ARG A 98 -5.40 8.33 -2.17
C ARG A 98 -6.78 8.17 -1.54
N ALA A 99 -7.69 7.44 -2.18
CA ALA A 99 -9.01 7.06 -1.65
C ALA A 99 -9.09 5.58 -1.25
N PHE A 100 -10.07 5.24 -0.41
CA PHE A 100 -10.25 3.88 0.11
C PHE A 100 -10.57 2.87 -1.01
N ASP A 101 -11.40 3.24 -1.99
CA ASP A 101 -11.69 2.37 -3.14
C ASP A 101 -10.43 2.12 -4.00
N GLU A 102 -9.51 3.10 -4.05
CA GLU A 102 -8.22 2.96 -4.71
C GLU A 102 -7.27 2.03 -3.96
N VAL A 103 -7.35 1.96 -2.62
CA VAL A 103 -6.65 0.93 -1.83
C VAL A 103 -7.14 -0.46 -2.22
N LEU A 104 -8.47 -0.65 -2.30
CA LEU A 104 -9.05 -1.92 -2.74
C LEU A 104 -8.63 -2.26 -4.18
N ARG A 105 -8.58 -1.26 -5.08
CA ARG A 105 -8.09 -1.43 -6.44
C ARG A 105 -6.61 -1.83 -6.47
N ALA A 106 -5.77 -1.23 -5.64
CA ALA A 106 -4.35 -1.57 -5.53
C ALA A 106 -4.14 -3.02 -5.11
N ILE A 107 -4.95 -3.53 -4.17
CA ILE A 107 -4.94 -4.96 -3.78
C ILE A 107 -5.25 -5.86 -4.98
N LEU A 108 -6.26 -5.53 -5.79
CA LEU A 108 -6.60 -6.30 -6.99
C LEU A 108 -5.50 -6.27 -8.05
N VAL A 109 -4.90 -5.10 -8.28
CA VAL A 109 -3.80 -4.94 -9.24
C VAL A 109 -2.56 -5.74 -8.81
N ILE A 110 -2.18 -5.64 -7.54
CA ILE A 110 -1.07 -6.43 -6.97
C ILE A 110 -1.42 -7.93 -7.05
N GLY A 111 -2.63 -8.33 -6.67
CA GLY A 111 -3.08 -9.72 -6.78
C GLY A 111 -3.00 -10.28 -8.19
N GLY A 112 -3.44 -9.53 -9.20
CA GLY A 112 -3.31 -9.90 -10.60
C GLY A 112 -1.85 -10.07 -11.03
N ALA A 113 -0.99 -9.11 -10.66
CA ALA A 113 0.44 -9.16 -10.98
C ALA A 113 1.17 -10.36 -10.34
N LEU A 114 0.67 -10.86 -9.20
CA LEU A 114 1.25 -11.99 -8.48
C LEU A 114 0.59 -13.34 -8.80
N GLY A 115 -0.45 -13.36 -9.65
CA GLY A 115 -1.21 -14.57 -9.97
C GLY A 115 -2.10 -15.04 -8.83
N LEU A 116 -2.57 -14.12 -8.00
CA LEU A 116 -3.32 -14.36 -6.75
C LEU A 116 -4.68 -13.66 -6.78
N GLU A 117 -5.30 -13.57 -7.97
CA GLU A 117 -6.60 -12.91 -8.17
C GLU A 117 -7.70 -13.43 -7.22
N PRO A 118 -7.86 -14.76 -6.98
CA PRO A 118 -8.90 -15.23 -6.07
C PRO A 118 -8.69 -14.74 -4.63
N ALA A 119 -7.45 -14.76 -4.14
CA ALA A 119 -7.11 -14.27 -2.81
C ALA A 119 -7.33 -12.76 -2.69
N ALA A 120 -6.99 -12.01 -3.74
CA ALA A 120 -7.19 -10.56 -3.75
C ALA A 120 -8.66 -10.16 -3.79
N ARG A 121 -9.50 -10.89 -4.53
CA ARG A 121 -10.95 -10.68 -4.52
C ARG A 121 -11.55 -10.99 -3.16
N ALA A 122 -11.21 -12.14 -2.57
CA ALA A 122 -11.66 -12.49 -1.23
C ALA A 122 -11.29 -11.41 -0.19
N LEU A 123 -10.02 -10.95 -0.21
CA LEU A 123 -9.58 -9.89 0.69
C LEU A 123 -10.35 -8.57 0.49
N VAL A 124 -10.60 -8.17 -0.75
CA VAL A 124 -11.37 -6.95 -1.03
C VAL A 124 -12.82 -7.08 -0.61
N ASP A 125 -13.43 -8.25 -0.79
CA ASP A 125 -14.80 -8.51 -0.38
C ASP A 125 -14.92 -8.49 1.16
N ASP A 126 -13.98 -9.12 1.88
CA ASP A 126 -13.92 -9.08 3.35
C ASP A 126 -13.79 -7.64 3.88
N MET A 127 -12.88 -6.84 3.29
CA MET A 127 -12.70 -5.43 3.68
C MET A 127 -13.95 -4.57 3.41
N ARG A 128 -14.67 -4.84 2.32
CA ARG A 128 -15.92 -4.14 1.98
C ARG A 128 -17.02 -4.48 2.97
N ASP A 129 -17.15 -5.75 3.32
CA ASP A 129 -18.14 -6.20 4.29
C ASP A 129 -17.86 -5.63 5.68
N GLU A 130 -16.60 -5.59 6.11
CA GLU A 130 -16.21 -4.96 7.37
C GLU A 130 -16.55 -3.46 7.39
N VAL A 131 -16.19 -2.72 6.34
CA VAL A 131 -16.53 -1.29 6.23
C VAL A 131 -18.03 -1.06 6.22
N LYS A 132 -18.80 -1.91 5.55
CA LYS A 132 -20.26 -1.84 5.56
C LYS A 132 -20.81 -2.02 6.98
N GLN A 133 -20.36 -3.05 7.70
CA GLN A 133 -20.79 -3.31 9.08
C GLN A 133 -20.46 -2.14 10.01
N ILE A 134 -19.26 -1.57 9.91
CA ILE A 134 -18.84 -0.41 10.72
C ILE A 134 -19.74 0.80 10.41
N ARG A 135 -20.02 1.05 9.13
CA ARG A 135 -20.87 2.16 8.71
C ARG A 135 -22.32 2.00 9.20
N GLU A 136 -22.87 0.79 9.13
CA GLU A 136 -24.21 0.49 9.65
C GLU A 136 -24.27 0.67 11.17
N TYR A 137 -23.23 0.24 11.88
CA TYR A 137 -23.13 0.39 13.32
C TYR A 137 -23.00 1.86 13.76
N SER A 138 -22.15 2.63 13.09
CA SER A 138 -21.89 4.04 13.41
C SER A 138 -23.05 4.97 13.03
N ALA A 139 -23.87 4.60 12.03
CA ALA A 139 -25.04 5.36 11.62
C ALA A 139 -26.12 5.47 12.71
N GLY A 140 -26.12 4.58 13.71
CA GLY A 140 -27.03 4.60 14.85
C GLY A 140 -26.64 5.58 15.96
N TRP A 141 -25.48 6.24 15.87
CA TRP A 141 -24.99 7.11 16.94
C TRP A 141 -25.68 8.48 16.90
N PRO A 142 -26.07 9.02 18.07
CA PRO A 142 -26.78 10.30 18.14
C PRO A 142 -25.88 11.49 17.78
N ASP A 143 -24.59 11.38 18.07
CA ASP A 143 -23.60 12.45 17.89
C ASP A 143 -22.47 12.00 16.98
N ARG A 144 -21.96 12.94 16.17
CA ARG A 144 -20.81 12.75 15.28
C ARG A 144 -19.62 13.57 15.80
N PRO A 145 -18.63 12.95 16.48
CA PRO A 145 -17.52 13.71 17.04
C PRO A 145 -16.68 14.35 15.92
N ARG A 146 -16.25 15.59 16.16
CA ARG A 146 -15.26 16.26 15.31
C ARG A 146 -13.89 15.63 15.54
N VAL A 147 -13.24 15.18 14.47
CA VAL A 147 -11.95 14.47 14.53
C VAL A 147 -10.91 15.25 13.74
N TYR A 148 -9.79 15.55 14.41
CA TYR A 148 -8.55 15.98 13.76
C TYR A 148 -7.60 14.79 13.68
N PHE A 149 -7.07 14.54 12.48
CA PHE A 149 -6.03 13.54 12.26
C PHE A 149 -4.75 14.23 11.77
N GLU A 150 -3.67 14.05 12.53
CA GLU A 150 -2.36 14.61 12.25
C GLU A 150 -1.53 13.63 11.39
N GLU A 151 -1.54 13.89 10.08
CA GLU A 151 -0.55 13.50 9.06
C GLU A 151 0.90 13.49 9.57
N TRP A 152 1.30 14.71 9.93
CA TRP A 152 2.67 15.13 10.14
C TRP A 152 2.68 16.36 11.03
N MET A 153 3.78 16.53 11.76
CA MET A 153 3.89 17.52 12.85
C MET A 153 4.56 18.85 12.44
N ASP A 154 5.39 18.87 11.40
CA ASP A 154 6.08 20.10 10.95
C ASP A 154 6.35 20.09 9.43
N PRO A 155 5.61 20.88 8.63
CA PRO A 155 4.41 21.63 9.03
C PRO A 155 3.27 20.68 9.46
N LEU A 156 2.23 21.20 10.12
CA LEU A 156 1.03 20.41 10.42
C LEU A 156 0.35 20.01 9.10
N ILE A 157 0.15 18.71 8.90
CA ILE A 157 -0.50 18.17 7.70
C ILE A 157 -1.73 17.36 8.12
N ALA A 158 -2.88 17.67 7.53
CA ALA A 158 -4.11 16.88 7.70
C ALA A 158 -4.07 15.58 6.89
N GLY A 159 -4.88 14.60 7.32
CA GLY A 159 -4.97 13.30 6.68
C GLY A 159 -5.35 13.33 5.19
N ILE A 160 -4.82 12.36 4.45
CA ILE A 160 -5.21 12.03 3.07
C ILE A 160 -6.66 11.51 2.97
N ARG A 161 -7.21 11.45 1.75
CA ARG A 161 -8.64 11.13 1.55
C ARG A 161 -9.11 9.83 2.19
N TRP A 162 -8.37 8.73 2.08
CA TRP A 162 -8.77 7.49 2.73
C TRP A 162 -8.83 7.62 4.28
N VAL A 163 -8.05 8.51 4.91
CA VAL A 163 -8.18 8.81 6.35
C VAL A 163 -9.51 9.51 6.62
N SER A 164 -9.81 10.55 5.84
CA SER A 164 -11.08 11.28 5.92
C SER A 164 -12.29 10.35 5.77
N GLU A 165 -12.25 9.46 4.77
CA GLU A 165 -13.29 8.46 4.52
C GLU A 165 -13.43 7.49 5.69
N LEU A 166 -12.32 7.01 6.29
CA LEU A 166 -12.36 6.13 7.45
C LEU A 166 -12.90 6.81 8.71
N ILE A 167 -12.60 8.10 8.93
CA ILE A 167 -13.19 8.90 10.01
C ILE A 167 -14.72 8.95 9.84
N GLU A 168 -15.20 9.24 8.62
CA GLU A 168 -16.63 9.31 8.33
C GLU A 168 -17.32 7.94 8.44
N ILE A 169 -16.67 6.86 8.00
CA ILE A 169 -17.13 5.47 8.16
C ILE A 169 -17.30 5.12 9.64
N ALA A 170 -16.36 5.55 10.49
CA ALA A 170 -16.40 5.33 11.93
C ALA A 170 -17.39 6.25 12.67
N GLY A 171 -18.17 7.08 11.97
CA GLY A 171 -19.18 7.97 12.56
C GLY A 171 -18.67 9.36 12.93
N GLY A 172 -17.39 9.65 12.69
CA GLY A 172 -16.81 10.96 12.91
C GLY A 172 -17.20 12.00 11.87
N GLN A 173 -16.77 13.23 12.13
CA GLN A 173 -16.73 14.35 11.21
C GLN A 173 -15.28 14.83 11.12
N ASP A 174 -14.63 14.60 9.99
CA ASP A 174 -13.30 15.14 9.70
C ASP A 174 -13.36 16.68 9.70
N VAL A 175 -12.51 17.32 10.50
CA VAL A 175 -12.47 18.79 10.61
C VAL A 175 -11.85 19.47 9.39
N PHE A 176 -11.17 18.72 8.52
CA PHE A 176 -10.55 19.22 7.28
C PHE A 176 -11.02 18.46 6.03
N ALA A 177 -12.29 18.03 6.01
CA ALA A 177 -12.87 17.26 4.91
C ALA A 177 -12.71 17.93 3.53
N GLU A 178 -12.62 19.26 3.47
CA GLU A 178 -12.37 20.04 2.24
C GLU A 178 -10.97 19.80 1.64
N LEU A 179 -10.01 19.33 2.44
CA LEU A 179 -8.65 19.04 2.01
C LEU A 179 -8.51 17.63 1.42
N ARG A 180 -9.53 16.76 1.51
CA ARG A 180 -9.44 15.37 1.03
C ARG A 180 -9.18 15.26 -0.48
N GLU A 181 -9.65 16.19 -1.29
CA GLU A 181 -9.39 16.18 -2.74
C GLU A 181 -7.94 16.57 -3.08
N ARG A 182 -7.13 16.94 -2.09
CA ARG A 182 -5.72 17.31 -2.25
C ARG A 182 -4.83 16.07 -2.10
N GLY A 183 -4.32 15.60 -3.23
CA GLY A 183 -3.49 14.39 -3.28
C GLY A 183 -2.08 14.56 -2.69
N GLN A 184 -1.49 15.76 -2.76
CA GLN A 184 -0.13 16.03 -2.26
C GLN A 184 -0.17 16.53 -0.81
N ALA A 185 0.81 16.10 -0.01
CA ALA A 185 0.91 16.47 1.40
C ALA A 185 1.02 18.00 1.61
N LYS A 186 1.76 18.70 0.74
CA LYS A 186 1.92 20.17 0.80
C LYS A 186 0.60 20.95 0.61
N ASP A 187 -0.38 20.33 -0.04
CA ASP A 187 -1.69 20.94 -0.31
C ASP A 187 -2.69 20.64 0.82
N ARG A 188 -2.25 19.93 1.88
CA ARG A 188 -3.01 19.59 3.09
C ARG A 188 -2.42 20.20 4.37
N ILE A 189 -1.58 21.23 4.23
CA ILE A 189 -1.03 21.96 5.37
C ILE A 189 -2.13 22.79 6.03
N VAL A 190 -2.20 22.78 7.37
CA VAL A 190 -3.23 23.46 8.19
C VAL A 190 -2.65 24.48 9.17
#